data_AF-A0ABC8BKQ3-F1
#
_entry.id   AF-A0ABC8BKQ3-F1
#
_cell.length_a   1.000
_cell.length_b   1.000
_cell.length_c   1.000
_cell.angle_alpha   90.00
_cell.angle_beta   90.00
_cell.angle_gamma   90.00
#
_symmetry.space_group_name_H-M   'P 1'
#
loop_
_entity.id
_entity.type
_entity.pdbx_description
1 polymer ?
#
loop_
_entity_poly.entity_id
_entity_poly.type
_entity_poly.pdbx_seq_one_letter_code
_entity_poly.pdbx_strand_id
1 'polypeptide(L)'
;MKRPRLRDVQAQSGYRLALTFIDDQQFVLDMSADVQAFPGLRPLIAAEAFAHAQVGDDGWTVEWPELDIQIGADTLYLDAQAQAATDENTRIFIGWRARTGLPLAKAAQALGVSPRSITRYSNSREATPRTLALACLGWDALQQQAHAAEERGVYSVDKKDH
;
A
#
# COMPACT_ATOMS: atom_id res chain seq x y z
N MET A 1 16.33 2.85 4.54
CA MET A 1 15.86 1.70 5.32
C MET A 1 16.36 0.45 4.62
N LYS A 2 16.85 -0.56 5.34
CA LYS A 2 17.14 -1.86 4.71
C LYS A 2 15.80 -2.44 4.26
N ARG A 3 15.69 -2.96 3.02
CA ARG A 3 14.43 -3.53 2.55
C ARG A 3 14.00 -4.66 3.52
N PRO A 4 12.74 -4.66 3.99
CA PRO A 4 12.28 -5.68 4.93
C PRO A 4 12.32 -7.04 4.25
N ARG A 5 12.72 -8.08 5.00
CA ARG A 5 12.67 -9.48 4.56
C ARG A 5 11.86 -10.30 5.55
N LEU A 6 11.02 -11.16 5.03
CA LEU A 6 10.23 -12.11 5.79
C LEU A 6 11.11 -13.27 6.24
N ARG A 7 10.91 -13.67 7.48
CA ARG A 7 11.38 -14.94 8.04
C ARG A 7 10.28 -16.00 7.97
N ASP A 8 9.04 -15.62 8.24
CA ASP A 8 7.90 -16.52 8.26
C ASP A 8 6.60 -15.78 7.90
N VAL A 9 5.64 -16.51 7.34
CA VAL A 9 4.27 -16.06 7.10
C VAL A 9 3.30 -17.16 7.47
N GLN A 10 2.24 -16.81 8.20
CA GLN A 10 1.16 -17.74 8.54
C GLN A 10 -0.18 -17.13 8.15
N ALA A 11 -0.89 -17.80 7.25
CA ALA A 11 -2.26 -17.45 6.93
C ALA A 11 -3.21 -17.80 8.09
N GLN A 12 -4.07 -16.86 8.44
CA GLN A 12 -5.05 -16.95 9.51
C GLN A 12 -6.46 -16.73 8.96
N SER A 13 -7.46 -17.15 9.74
CA SER A 13 -8.87 -16.95 9.41
C SER A 13 -9.24 -15.48 9.20
N GLY A 14 -10.11 -15.22 8.23
CA GLY A 14 -10.55 -13.87 7.88
C GLY A 14 -9.53 -13.10 7.06
N TYR A 15 -8.80 -13.77 6.17
CA TYR A 15 -7.83 -13.17 5.24
C TYR A 15 -6.71 -12.40 5.94
N ARG A 16 -6.22 -12.93 7.06
CA ARG A 16 -5.15 -12.31 7.84
C ARG A 16 -3.83 -13.02 7.62
N LEU A 17 -2.74 -12.27 7.48
CA LEU A 17 -1.38 -12.79 7.47
C LEU A 17 -0.66 -12.40 8.75
N ALA A 18 -0.20 -13.37 9.52
CA ALA A 18 0.81 -13.15 10.55
C ALA A 18 2.18 -13.15 9.88
N LEU A 19 2.80 -11.97 9.81
CA LEU A 19 4.09 -11.73 9.19
C LEU A 19 5.17 -11.66 10.26
N THR A 20 6.24 -12.40 10.09
CA THR A 20 7.45 -12.30 10.93
C THR A 20 8.62 -11.90 10.06
N PHE A 21 9.28 -10.79 10.37
CA PHE A 21 10.44 -10.29 9.64
C PHE A 21 11.76 -10.77 10.26
N ILE A 22 12.85 -10.70 9.50
CA ILE A 22 14.19 -11.17 9.91
C ILE A 22 14.78 -10.40 11.11
N ASP A 23 14.23 -9.23 11.43
CA ASP A 23 14.59 -8.39 12.58
C ASP A 23 13.66 -8.59 13.77
N ASP A 24 12.94 -9.72 13.79
CA ASP A 24 11.98 -10.13 14.82
C ASP A 24 10.71 -9.26 14.93
N GLN A 25 10.53 -8.28 14.03
CA GLN A 25 9.27 -7.56 13.97
C GLN A 25 8.14 -8.49 13.54
N GLN A 26 7.00 -8.41 14.23
CA GLN A 26 5.81 -9.19 13.95
C GLN A 26 4.62 -8.27 13.72
N PHE A 27 3.83 -8.60 12.70
CA PHE A 27 2.60 -7.88 12.39
C PHE A 27 1.50 -8.87 12.00
N VAL A 28 0.25 -8.48 12.25
CA VAL A 28 -0.92 -9.13 11.66
C VAL A 28 -1.52 -8.17 10.65
N LEU A 29 -1.48 -8.56 9.38
CA LEU A 29 -2.04 -7.79 8.26
C LEU A 29 -3.40 -8.39 7.89
N ASP A 30 -4.44 -7.57 7.90
CA ASP A 30 -5.76 -7.91 7.37
C ASP A 30 -5.84 -7.56 5.88
N MET A 31 -6.03 -8.58 5.03
CA MET A 31 -6.14 -8.45 3.58
C MET A 31 -7.59 -8.55 3.08
N SER A 32 -8.59 -8.57 3.98
CA SER A 32 -10.00 -8.76 3.61
C SER A 32 -10.51 -7.71 2.62
N ALA A 33 -10.05 -6.46 2.74
CA ALA A 33 -10.37 -5.40 1.79
C ALA A 33 -9.63 -5.60 0.45
N ASP A 34 -8.36 -5.99 0.49
CA ASP A 34 -7.50 -6.10 -0.70
C ASP A 34 -7.96 -7.22 -1.63
N VAL A 35 -8.30 -8.39 -1.08
CA VAL A 35 -8.79 -9.52 -1.89
C VAL A 35 -10.12 -9.22 -2.60
N GLN A 36 -10.89 -8.26 -2.09
CA GLN A 36 -12.13 -7.78 -2.72
C GLN A 36 -11.87 -6.66 -3.73
N ALA A 37 -10.94 -5.76 -3.41
CA ALA A 37 -10.66 -4.57 -4.21
C ALA A 37 -9.85 -4.88 -5.48
N PHE A 38 -8.87 -5.79 -5.41
CA PHE A 38 -7.94 -6.05 -6.50
C PHE A 38 -8.32 -7.31 -7.29
N PRO A 39 -8.62 -7.18 -8.60
CA PRO A 39 -9.00 -8.33 -9.43
C PRO A 39 -7.97 -9.47 -9.45
N GLY A 40 -6.68 -9.14 -9.39
CA GLY A 40 -5.59 -10.12 -9.36
C GLY A 40 -5.52 -10.94 -8.07
N LEU A 41 -6.12 -10.46 -6.98
CA LEU A 41 -6.16 -11.16 -5.69
C LEU A 41 -7.47 -11.92 -5.47
N ARG A 42 -8.45 -11.83 -6.38
CA ARG A 42 -9.73 -12.53 -6.26
C ARG A 42 -9.61 -14.05 -6.06
N PRO A 43 -8.65 -14.77 -6.66
CA PRO A 43 -8.47 -16.20 -6.37
C PRO A 43 -8.26 -16.49 -4.88
N LEU A 44 -7.72 -15.54 -4.12
CA LEU A 44 -7.50 -15.63 -2.67
C LEU A 44 -8.77 -15.46 -1.83
N ILE A 45 -9.92 -15.15 -2.42
CA ILE A 45 -11.20 -15.13 -1.69
C ILE A 45 -11.56 -16.54 -1.19
N ALA A 46 -11.14 -17.58 -1.90
CA ALA A 46 -11.25 -18.96 -1.42
C ALA A 46 -10.33 -19.15 -0.21
N ALA A 47 -10.91 -19.43 0.96
CA ALA A 47 -10.15 -19.52 2.22
C ALA A 47 -9.05 -20.59 2.19
N GLU A 48 -9.30 -21.72 1.51
CA GLU A 48 -8.30 -22.77 1.29
C GLU A 48 -7.13 -22.24 0.44
N ALA A 49 -7.43 -21.54 -0.65
CA ALA A 49 -6.42 -20.93 -1.51
C ALA A 49 -5.57 -19.90 -0.74
N PHE A 50 -6.19 -19.03 0.07
CA PHE A 50 -5.47 -18.07 0.92
C PHE A 50 -4.56 -18.76 1.94
N ALA A 51 -4.97 -19.91 2.49
CA ALA A 51 -4.22 -20.65 3.50
C ALA A 51 -2.86 -21.16 3.00
N HIS A 52 -2.68 -21.27 1.68
CA HIS A 52 -1.42 -21.69 1.05
C HIS A 52 -0.36 -20.58 0.93
N ALA A 53 -0.55 -19.45 1.61
CA ALA A 53 0.45 -18.38 1.66
C ALA A 53 1.78 -18.92 2.20
N GLN A 54 2.86 -18.68 1.48
CA GLN A 54 4.21 -19.08 1.90
C GLN A 54 5.23 -17.98 1.64
N VAL A 55 6.36 -18.03 2.34
CA VAL A 55 7.49 -17.14 2.08
C VAL A 55 8.15 -17.55 0.76
N GLY A 56 8.31 -16.59 -0.14
CA GLY A 56 8.97 -16.76 -1.44
C GLY A 56 10.22 -15.91 -1.58
N ASP A 57 10.98 -16.16 -2.65
CA ASP A 57 12.21 -15.44 -3.02
C ASP A 57 13.11 -15.12 -1.82
N ASP A 58 13.52 -16.12 -1.04
CA ASP A 58 14.31 -15.95 0.18
C ASP A 58 13.76 -14.85 1.14
N GLY A 59 12.45 -14.72 1.31
CA GLY A 59 11.86 -13.71 2.18
C GLY A 59 11.62 -12.36 1.53
N TRP A 60 11.80 -12.23 0.22
CA TRP A 60 11.44 -10.99 -0.48
C TRP A 60 9.94 -10.88 -0.73
N THR A 61 9.19 -11.97 -0.68
CA THR A 61 7.78 -12.01 -1.05
C THR A 61 6.96 -12.99 -0.21
N VAL A 62 5.64 -12.77 -0.21
CA VAL A 62 4.66 -13.82 0.10
C VAL A 62 4.06 -14.29 -1.21
N GLU A 63 3.94 -15.60 -1.37
CA GLU A 63 3.53 -16.24 -2.60
C GLU A 63 2.40 -17.25 -2.37
N TRP A 64 1.58 -17.38 -3.41
CA TRP A 64 0.63 -18.46 -3.62
C TRP A 64 0.97 -19.11 -4.96
N PRO A 65 1.91 -20.07 -5.00
CA PRO A 65 2.49 -20.58 -6.24
C PRO A 65 1.46 -21.20 -7.19
N GLU A 66 0.46 -21.90 -6.65
CA GLU A 66 -0.60 -22.53 -7.46
C GLU A 66 -1.47 -21.51 -8.20
N LEU A 67 -1.48 -20.26 -7.74
CA LEU A 67 -2.29 -19.17 -8.30
C LEU A 67 -1.44 -18.18 -9.10
N ASP A 68 -0.12 -18.37 -9.15
CA ASP A 68 0.83 -17.41 -9.75
C ASP A 68 0.68 -15.98 -9.15
N ILE A 69 0.47 -15.92 -7.82
CA ILE A 69 0.34 -14.65 -7.09
C ILE A 69 1.56 -14.46 -6.18
N GLN A 70 2.18 -13.29 -6.30
CA GLN A 70 3.32 -12.88 -5.50
C GLN A 70 3.13 -11.42 -5.03
N ILE A 71 3.37 -11.16 -3.75
CA ILE A 71 3.32 -9.82 -3.16
C ILE A 71 4.64 -9.50 -2.47
N GLY A 72 5.19 -8.33 -2.78
CA GLY A 72 6.43 -7.82 -2.19
C GLY A 72 6.37 -7.66 -0.66
N ALA A 73 7.39 -8.14 0.04
CA ALA A 73 7.53 -7.97 1.48
C ALA A 73 7.62 -6.49 1.90
N ASP A 74 8.09 -5.62 1.02
CA ASP A 74 8.07 -4.16 1.23
C ASP A 74 6.66 -3.57 1.22
N THR A 75 5.82 -4.02 0.30
CA THR A 75 4.41 -3.62 0.23
C THR A 75 3.67 -4.11 1.48
N LEU A 76 3.78 -5.41 1.78
CA LEU A 76 3.15 -6.01 2.97
C LEU A 76 3.62 -5.35 4.28
N TYR A 77 4.91 -4.99 4.38
CA TYR A 77 5.44 -4.30 5.55
C TYR A 77 4.83 -2.89 5.72
N LEU A 78 4.66 -2.14 4.63
CA LEU A 78 4.04 -0.82 4.69
C LEU A 78 2.56 -0.92 5.06
N ASP A 79 1.81 -1.84 4.45
CA ASP A 79 0.39 -2.04 4.78
C ASP A 79 0.22 -2.50 6.23
N ALA A 80 1.06 -3.43 6.69
CA ALA A 80 1.01 -3.93 8.06
C ALA A 80 1.34 -2.83 9.08
N GLN A 81 2.32 -1.97 8.79
CA GLN A 81 2.59 -0.80 9.62
C GLN A 81 1.45 0.21 9.62
N ALA A 82 0.78 0.43 8.48
CA ALA A 82 -0.37 1.32 8.41
C ALA A 82 -1.50 0.82 9.32
N GLN A 83 -1.82 -0.47 9.26
CA GLN A 83 -2.86 -1.08 10.10
C GLN A 83 -2.48 -1.09 11.58
N ALA A 84 -1.21 -1.35 11.89
CA ALA A 84 -0.70 -1.36 13.27
C ALA A 84 -0.49 0.04 13.88
N ALA A 85 -0.55 1.11 13.07
CA ALA A 85 -0.35 2.47 13.55
C ALA A 85 -1.37 2.82 14.64
N THR A 86 -0.88 3.31 15.78
CA THR A 86 -1.70 3.69 16.93
C THR A 86 -2.30 5.09 16.80
N ASP A 87 -1.76 5.93 15.91
CA ASP A 87 -2.28 7.26 15.61
C ASP A 87 -2.79 7.36 14.15
N GLU A 88 -3.90 8.09 13.99
CA GLU A 88 -4.62 8.21 12.72
C GLU A 88 -3.77 8.89 11.64
N ASN A 89 -2.95 9.89 12.00
CA ASN A 89 -2.14 10.61 11.02
C ASN A 89 -1.06 9.70 10.42
N THR A 90 -0.41 8.88 11.25
CA THR A 90 0.57 7.90 10.79
C THR A 90 -0.10 6.82 9.96
N ARG A 91 -1.29 6.35 10.36
CA ARG A 91 -2.09 5.42 9.54
C ARG A 91 -2.36 5.99 8.15
N ILE A 92 -2.85 7.23 8.07
CA ILE A 92 -3.12 7.92 6.80
C ILE A 92 -1.85 8.00 5.95
N PHE A 93 -0.74 8.45 6.54
CA PHE A 93 0.50 8.67 5.81
C PHE A 93 1.15 7.37 5.33
N ILE A 94 1.29 6.36 6.19
CA ILE A 94 1.86 5.07 5.80
C ILE A 94 0.96 4.36 4.79
N GLY A 95 -0.36 4.39 4.99
CA GLY A 95 -1.31 3.84 4.03
C GLY A 95 -1.21 4.56 2.67
N TRP A 96 -1.06 5.88 2.66
CA TRP A 96 -0.83 6.64 1.42
C TRP A 96 0.49 6.26 0.74
N ARG A 97 1.57 6.06 1.52
CA ARG A 97 2.87 5.58 1.00
C ARG A 97 2.76 4.21 0.37
N ALA A 98 2.02 3.29 0.99
CA ALA A 98 1.82 1.93 0.48
C ALA A 98 1.00 1.94 -0.81
N ARG A 99 -0.19 2.56 -0.80
CA ARG A 99 -1.10 2.58 -1.94
C ARG A 99 -0.56 3.30 -3.17
N THR A 100 0.18 4.39 -2.99
CA THR A 100 0.70 5.16 -4.13
C THR A 100 1.95 4.54 -4.75
N GLY A 101 2.70 3.71 -4.00
CA GLY A 101 3.96 3.12 -4.46
C GLY A 101 5.03 4.12 -4.90
N LEU A 102 4.85 5.43 -4.63
CA LEU A 102 5.70 6.47 -5.19
C LEU A 102 7.15 6.35 -4.67
N PRO A 103 8.16 6.49 -5.55
CA PRO A 103 9.55 6.64 -5.12
C PRO A 103 9.70 7.81 -4.15
N LEU A 104 10.67 7.73 -3.24
CA LEU A 104 10.87 8.71 -2.16
C LEU A 104 10.87 10.17 -2.68
N ALA A 105 11.58 10.43 -3.77
CA ALA A 105 11.66 11.76 -4.38
C ALA A 105 10.31 12.24 -4.94
N LYS A 106 9.52 11.34 -5.53
CA LYS A 106 8.19 11.67 -6.08
C LYS A 106 7.17 11.90 -4.97
N ALA A 107 7.22 11.13 -3.89
CA ALA A 107 6.38 11.36 -2.72
C ALA A 107 6.69 12.69 -2.03
N ALA A 108 7.99 13.03 -1.93
CA ALA A 108 8.44 14.33 -1.42
C ALA A 108 7.88 15.48 -2.27
N GLN A 109 7.98 15.35 -3.60
CA GLN A 109 7.41 16.30 -4.55
C GLN A 109 5.88 16.42 -4.41
N ALA A 110 5.17 15.29 -4.34
CA ALA A 110 3.72 15.24 -4.24
C ALA A 110 3.17 15.97 -3.01
N LEU A 111 3.86 15.82 -1.87
CA LEU A 111 3.42 16.41 -0.59
C LEU A 111 4.08 17.77 -0.29
N GLY A 112 4.96 18.27 -1.18
CA GLY A 112 5.64 19.55 -0.99
C GLY A 112 6.61 19.56 0.21
N VAL A 113 7.25 18.42 0.51
CA VAL A 113 8.19 18.28 1.64
C VAL A 113 9.54 17.71 1.20
N SER A 114 10.52 17.70 2.09
CA SER A 114 11.83 17.10 1.79
C SER A 114 11.78 15.57 1.79
N PRO A 115 12.63 14.88 0.98
CA PRO A 115 12.78 13.41 1.06
C PRO A 115 13.13 12.90 2.45
N ARG A 116 13.86 13.72 3.23
CA ARG A 116 14.17 13.45 4.63
C ARG A 116 12.91 13.40 5.51
N SER A 117 11.94 14.28 5.27
CA SER A 117 10.67 14.27 6.00
C SER A 117 9.86 13.01 5.71
N ILE A 118 9.79 12.60 4.43
CA ILE A 118 9.15 11.34 4.04
C ILE A 118 9.82 10.15 4.76
N THR A 119 11.16 10.11 4.75
CA THR A 119 11.93 9.03 5.38
C THR A 119 11.71 8.98 6.90
N ARG A 120 11.71 10.14 7.56
CA ARG A 120 11.51 10.26 9.01
C ARG A 120 10.20 9.61 9.44
N TYR A 121 9.10 9.96 8.77
CA TYR A 121 7.78 9.46 9.14
C TYR A 121 7.48 8.06 8.59
N SER A 122 8.15 7.61 7.51
CA SER A 122 7.91 6.26 6.94
C SER A 122 8.40 5.12 7.85
N ASN A 123 9.35 5.39 8.75
CA ASN A 123 9.87 4.37 9.67
C ASN A 123 9.05 4.28 10.98
N SER A 124 7.92 5.00 11.07
CA SER A 124 7.04 5.05 12.25
C SER A 124 7.76 5.41 13.57
N ARG A 125 8.96 6.02 13.51
CA ARG A 125 9.76 6.43 14.68
C ARG A 125 9.22 7.70 15.34
N GLU A 126 8.54 8.51 14.56
CA GLU A 126 7.93 9.76 14.98
C GLU A 126 6.50 9.79 14.45
N ALA A 127 5.56 10.25 15.28
CA ALA A 127 4.18 10.43 14.88
C ALA A 127 4.08 11.39 13.70
N THR A 128 3.23 11.06 12.73
CA THR A 128 3.08 11.89 11.54
C THR A 128 2.32 13.18 11.88
N PRO A 129 2.84 14.37 11.48
CA PRO A 129 2.13 15.62 11.67
C PRO A 129 0.79 15.63 10.94
N ARG A 130 -0.22 16.23 11.58
CA ARG A 130 -1.56 16.40 10.98
C ARG A 130 -1.51 17.09 9.62
N THR A 131 -0.64 18.08 9.45
CA THR A 131 -0.45 18.79 8.17
C THR A 131 -0.01 17.85 7.05
N LEU A 132 0.85 16.87 7.34
CA LEU A 132 1.32 15.91 6.37
C LEU A 132 0.23 14.89 6.01
N ALA A 133 -0.50 14.39 7.01
CA ALA A 133 -1.65 13.49 6.78
C ALA A 133 -2.74 14.16 5.93
N LEU A 134 -3.07 15.43 6.21
CA LEU A 134 -4.02 16.19 5.40
C LEU A 134 -3.52 16.43 3.98
N ALA A 135 -2.21 16.63 3.78
CA ALA A 135 -1.63 16.73 2.44
C ALA A 135 -1.78 15.42 1.65
N CYS A 136 -1.63 14.26 2.29
CA CYS A 136 -1.88 12.96 1.65
C CYS A 136 -3.34 12.84 1.19
N LEU A 137 -4.30 13.15 2.07
CA LEU A 137 -5.72 13.12 1.72
C LEU A 137 -6.08 14.10 0.61
N GLY A 138 -5.52 15.32 0.66
CA GLY A 138 -5.71 16.34 -0.37
C GLY A 138 -5.14 15.91 -1.72
N TRP A 139 -3.97 15.25 -1.72
CA TRP A 139 -3.38 14.71 -2.94
C TRP A 139 -4.26 13.62 -3.57
N ASP A 140 -4.74 12.66 -2.77
CA ASP A 140 -5.65 11.60 -3.25
C ASP A 140 -6.94 12.20 -3.86
N ALA A 141 -7.53 13.21 -3.21
CA ALA A 141 -8.73 13.88 -3.70
C ALA A 141 -8.50 14.59 -5.04
N LEU A 142 -7.35 15.24 -5.23
CA LEU A 142 -6.99 15.90 -6.49
C LEU A 142 -6.78 14.89 -7.62
N GLN A 143 -6.17 13.73 -7.34
CA GLN A 143 -6.00 12.68 -8.35
C GLN A 143 -7.33 12.07 -8.78
N GLN A 144 -8.26 11.83 -7.85
CA GLN A 144 -9.61 11.35 -8.19
C GLN A 144 -10.36 12.34 -9.09
N GLN A 145 -10.23 13.65 -8.82
CA GLN A 145 -10.83 14.68 -9.66
C GLN A 145 -10.18 14.76 -11.05
N ALA A 146 -8.86 14.61 -11.15
CA ALA A 146 -8.16 14.58 -12.43
C ALA A 146 -8.62 13.40 -13.30
N HIS A 147 -8.72 12.19 -12.72
CA HIS A 147 -9.24 11.02 -13.43
C HIS A 147 -10.70 11.19 -13.84
N ALA A 148 -11.56 11.76 -12.97
CA ALA A 148 -12.95 12.05 -13.33
C ALA A 148 -13.08 13.16 -14.39
N ALA A 149 -12.12 14.09 -14.47
CA ALA A 149 -12.07 15.13 -15.49
C ALA A 149 -11.58 14.59 -16.85
N GLU A 150 -10.64 13.64 -16.87
CA GLU A 150 -10.19 12.95 -18.09
C GLU A 150 -11.30 12.10 -18.73
N GLU A 151 -12.21 11.52 -17.94
CA GLU A 151 -13.41 10.82 -18.46
C GLU A 151 -14.46 11.77 -19.06
N ARG A 152 -14.50 13.01 -18.59
CA ARG A 152 -15.35 14.06 -19.16
C ARG A 152 -14.55 14.81 -20.21
N GLY A 153 -14.41 14.19 -21.38
CA GLY A 153 -13.99 14.88 -22.60
C GLY A 153 -14.98 16.00 -22.94
N VAL A 154 -14.75 17.20 -22.42
CA VAL A 154 -15.59 18.36 -22.71
C VAL A 154 -14.85 19.25 -23.72
N TYR A 155 -15.59 19.56 -24.80
CA TYR A 155 -15.31 20.46 -25.93
C TYR A 155 -14.69 19.82 -27.20
N SER A 156 -15.51 19.08 -27.96
CA SER A 156 -15.40 19.05 -29.42
C SER A 156 -15.89 20.39 -29.97
N VAL A 157 -14.98 21.21 -30.51
CA VAL A 157 -15.36 22.39 -31.28
C VAL A 157 -15.71 21.90 -32.68
N ASP A 158 -17.00 21.73 -32.97
CA ASP A 158 -17.46 21.55 -34.35
C ASP A 158 -17.13 22.84 -35.12
N LYS A 159 -16.08 22.78 -35.94
CA LYS A 159 -15.90 23.75 -37.02
C LYS A 159 -17.04 23.54 -38.01
N LYS A 160 -17.95 24.50 -38.09
CA LYS A 160 -18.85 24.63 -39.25
C LYS A 160 -17.99 24.88 -40.49
N ASP A 161 -17.92 23.89 -41.38
CA ASP A 161 -17.51 24.11 -42.75
C ASP A 161 -18.62 24.85 -43.50
N HIS A 162 -18.21 25.98 -44.09
CA HIS A 162 -18.80 26.83 -45.14
C HIS A 162 -20.18 26.47 -45.69
#